data_AF-A0A8T5FY48-F1
#
_entry.id   AF-A0A8T5FY48-F1
#
_cell.length_a   1.000
_cell.length_b   1.000
_cell.length_c   1.000
_cell.angle_alpha   90.00
_cell.angle_beta   90.00
_cell.angle_gamma   90.00
#
_symmetry.space_group_name_H-M   'P 1'
#
loop_
_entity.id
_entity.type
_entity.pdbx_description
1 polymer ?
#
loop_
_entity_poly.entity_id
_entity_poly.type
_entity_poly.pdbx_seq_one_letter_code
_entity_poly.pdbx_strand_id
1 'polypeptide(L)'
;MKKEDYYGDNKKLKIVDFILGFFGIYIVNLIIFSITRIPLYAISRLQYFRKYNYLIGIGDNLSIVICIIITIVIIKIFFKKKRRFISIGSLVAIGIPLLLLGACELMFGG
;
A
#
# COMPACT_ATOMS: atom_id res chain seq x y z
N MET A 1 -20.32 6.37 30.03
CA MET A 1 -18.90 5.96 29.86
C MET A 1 -18.40 6.45 28.51
N LYS A 2 -17.62 7.55 28.47
CA LYS A 2 -16.99 8.03 27.22
C LYS A 2 -15.99 6.96 26.79
N LYS A 3 -16.30 6.20 25.73
CA LYS A 3 -15.40 5.23 25.11
C LYS A 3 -14.10 5.96 24.78
N GLU A 4 -13.07 5.74 25.58
CA GLU A 4 -11.77 6.37 25.45
C GLU A 4 -11.29 6.17 24.00
N ASP A 5 -11.17 7.30 23.30
CA ASP A 5 -10.45 7.39 22.04
C ASP A 5 -8.99 7.09 22.38
N TYR A 6 -8.34 6.18 21.65
CA TYR A 6 -6.95 5.74 21.89
C TYR A 6 -5.97 6.92 22.09
N TYR A 7 -6.30 8.07 21.52
CA TYR A 7 -5.44 9.25 21.50
C TYR A 7 -5.64 10.21 22.68
N GLY A 8 -6.78 10.18 23.38
CA GLY A 8 -7.15 11.23 24.34
C GLY A 8 -6.83 12.64 23.82
N ASP A 9 -6.18 13.44 24.66
CA ASP A 9 -5.71 14.81 24.34
C ASP A 9 -4.31 14.85 23.69
N ASN A 10 -3.66 13.71 23.49
CA ASN A 10 -2.29 13.66 22.99
C ASN A 10 -2.24 13.89 21.46
N LYS A 11 -2.06 15.16 21.07
CA LYS A 11 -1.91 15.55 19.66
C LYS A 11 -0.68 14.94 18.98
N LYS A 12 0.43 14.73 19.71
CA LYS A 12 1.66 14.16 19.13
C LYS A 12 1.44 12.73 18.68
N LEU A 13 0.72 11.93 19.47
CA LEU A 13 0.41 10.54 19.14
C LEU A 13 -0.42 10.42 17.84
N LYS A 14 -1.32 11.37 17.59
CA LYS A 14 -2.12 11.42 16.35
C LYS A 14 -1.24 11.62 15.12
N ILE A 15 -0.25 12.51 15.21
CA ILE A 15 0.69 12.81 14.11
C ILE A 15 1.61 11.61 13.86
N VAL A 16 2.17 11.00 14.91
CA VAL A 16 3.04 9.83 14.79
C VAL A 16 2.29 8.67 14.13
N ASP A 17 1.06 8.40 14.57
CA ASP A 17 0.23 7.36 13.98
C ASP A 17 -0.11 7.65 12.52
N PHE A 18 -0.38 8.91 12.17
CA PHE A 18 -0.59 9.29 10.78
C PHE A 18 0.64 9.04 9.90
N ILE A 19 1.82 9.45 10.35
CA ILE A 19 3.09 9.24 9.63
C ILE A 19 3.37 7.73 9.49
N LEU A 20 3.15 6.95 10.55
CA LEU A 20 3.29 5.49 10.51
C LEU A 20 2.32 4.86 9.51
N GLY A 21 1.08 5.32 9.44
CA GLY A 21 0.10 4.85 8.46
C GLY A 21 0.50 5.20 7.02
N PHE A 22 1.01 6.42 6.81
CA PHE A 22 1.40 6.92 5.51
C PHE A 22 2.62 6.18 4.95
N PHE A 23 3.74 6.12 5.70
CA PHE A 23 4.97 5.46 5.23
C PHE A 23 4.93 3.94 5.43
N GLY A 24 4.27 3.46 6.47
CA GLY A 24 4.23 2.03 6.78
C GLY A 24 3.57 1.21 5.68
N ILE A 25 2.57 1.75 4.99
CA ILE A 25 1.92 1.02 3.90
C ILE A 25 2.82 0.88 2.67
N TYR A 26 3.66 1.89 2.39
CA TYR A 26 4.67 1.80 1.34
C TYR A 26 5.70 0.72 1.65
N ILE A 27 6.18 0.66 2.90
CA ILE A 27 7.15 -0.36 3.33
C ILE A 27 6.53 -1.75 3.19
N VAL A 28 5.30 -1.95 3.65
CA VAL A 28 4.59 -3.24 3.54
C VAL A 28 4.42 -3.63 2.07
N ASN A 29 3.97 -2.71 1.21
CA ASN A 29 3.80 -2.98 -0.22
C ASN A 29 5.15 -3.30 -0.89
N LEU A 30 6.23 -2.59 -0.53
CA LEU A 30 7.56 -2.84 -1.05
C LEU A 30 8.08 -4.23 -0.66
N ILE A 31 7.82 -4.67 0.58
CA ILE A 31 8.15 -6.02 1.04
C ILE A 31 7.37 -7.06 0.23
N ILE A 32 6.05 -6.88 0.05
CA ILE A 32 5.22 -7.79 -0.73
C ILE A 32 5.73 -7.90 -2.17
N PHE A 33 5.96 -6.77 -2.83
CA PHE A 33 6.51 -6.74 -4.18
C PHE A 33 7.87 -7.40 -4.26
N SER A 34 8.73 -7.24 -3.26
CA SER A 34 10.05 -7.90 -3.23
C SER A 34 9.89 -9.42 -3.14
N ILE A 35 9.00 -9.90 -2.26
CA ILE A 35 8.75 -11.34 -2.09
C ILE A 35 8.16 -11.97 -3.35
N THR A 36 7.24 -11.29 -4.04
CA THR A 36 6.58 -11.83 -5.22
C THR A 36 7.43 -11.68 -6.48
N ARG A 37 8.10 -10.54 -6.68
CA ARG A 37 8.85 -10.26 -7.91
C ARG A 37 10.25 -10.86 -7.92
N ILE A 38 11.01 -10.84 -6.81
CA ILE A 38 12.41 -11.31 -6.82
C ILE A 38 12.53 -12.76 -7.34
N PRO A 39 11.69 -13.72 -6.88
CA PRO A 39 11.73 -15.09 -7.40
C PRO A 39 11.35 -15.17 -8.88
N LEU A 40 10.33 -14.42 -9.31
CA LEU A 40 9.88 -14.38 -10.71
C LEU A 40 10.98 -13.82 -11.63
N TYR A 41 11.67 -12.76 -11.20
CA TYR A 41 12.80 -12.20 -11.93
C TYR A 41 13.99 -13.17 -11.96
N ALA A 42 14.30 -13.84 -10.86
CA ALA A 42 15.38 -14.83 -10.81
C ALA A 42 15.12 -15.99 -11.78
N ILE A 43 13.88 -16.51 -11.81
CA ILE A 43 13.45 -17.56 -12.74
C ILE A 43 13.55 -17.07 -14.19
N SER A 44 13.14 -15.83 -14.48
CA SER A 44 13.18 -15.28 -15.83
C SER A 44 14.61 -15.07 -16.37
N ARG A 45 15.59 -14.82 -15.49
CA ARG A 45 17.01 -14.67 -15.86
C ARG A 45 17.73 -16.00 -16.08
N LEU A 46 17.27 -17.09 -15.48
CA LEU A 46 17.88 -18.43 -15.51
C LEU A 46 17.61 -19.21 -16.82
N GLN A 47 17.63 -18.50 -17.95
CA GLN A 47 17.76 -19.03 -19.32
C GLN A 47 16.45 -19.25 -20.12
N TYR A 48 16.47 -18.73 -21.36
CA TYR A 48 15.76 -19.21 -22.57
C TYR A 48 14.31 -18.85 -22.93
N PHE A 49 13.60 -17.92 -22.28
CA PHE A 49 12.18 -17.74 -22.63
C PHE A 49 11.68 -16.28 -22.72
N ARG A 50 11.71 -15.73 -23.94
CA ARG A 50 10.79 -14.65 -24.38
C ARG A 50 9.31 -14.99 -24.10
N LYS A 51 8.97 -16.28 -23.95
CA LYS A 51 7.61 -16.79 -23.70
C LYS A 51 7.13 -16.58 -22.25
N TYR A 52 7.99 -16.33 -21.28
CA TYR A 52 7.60 -16.15 -19.87
C TYR A 52 7.35 -14.70 -19.44
N ASN A 53 7.42 -13.73 -20.35
CA ASN A 53 6.94 -12.36 -20.08
C ASN A 53 5.47 -12.36 -19.61
N TYR A 54 4.67 -13.30 -20.08
CA TYR A 54 3.29 -13.47 -19.63
C TYR A 54 3.19 -13.89 -18.15
N LEU A 55 4.11 -14.73 -17.64
CA LEU A 55 4.16 -15.11 -16.22
C LEU A 55 4.56 -13.94 -15.32
N ILE A 56 5.47 -13.08 -15.80
CA ILE A 56 5.83 -11.84 -15.08
C ILE A 56 4.61 -10.92 -15.01
N GLY A 57 3.87 -10.74 -16.11
CA GLY A 57 2.64 -9.95 -16.13
C GLY A 57 1.55 -10.47 -15.19
N ILE A 58 1.34 -11.80 -15.14
CA ILE A 58 0.42 -12.42 -14.16
C ILE A 58 0.91 -12.17 -12.74
N GLY A 59 2.21 -12.36 -12.47
CA GLY A 59 2.80 -12.13 -11.15
C GLY A 59 2.66 -10.68 -10.67
N ASP A 60 2.80 -9.72 -11.58
CA ASP A 60 2.61 -8.30 -11.30
C ASP A 60 1.16 -7.99 -10.91
N ASN A 61 0.19 -8.48 -11.70
CA ASN A 61 -1.23 -8.31 -11.41
C ASN A 61 -1.61 -8.96 -10.08
N LEU A 62 -1.09 -10.16 -9.80
CA LEU A 62 -1.33 -10.87 -8.55
C LEU A 62 -0.75 -10.10 -7.35
N SER A 63 0.45 -9.53 -7.49
CA SER A 63 1.09 -8.72 -6.45
C SER A 63 0.27 -7.47 -6.13
N ILE A 64 -0.28 -6.81 -7.15
CA ILE A 64 -1.16 -5.65 -6.97
C ILE A 64 -2.42 -6.03 -6.18
N VAL A 65 -3.08 -7.13 -6.55
CA VAL A 65 -4.28 -7.63 -5.84
C VAL A 65 -3.96 -7.93 -4.38
N ILE A 66 -2.83 -8.59 -4.10
CA ILE A 66 -2.39 -8.90 -2.74
C ILE A 66 -2.14 -7.61 -1.93
N CYS A 67 -1.45 -6.63 -2.51
CA CYS A 67 -1.20 -5.33 -1.87
C CYS A 67 -2.52 -4.61 -1.52
N ILE A 68 -3.51 -4.63 -2.41
CA ILE A 68 -4.84 -4.04 -2.17
C ILE A 68 -5.53 -4.76 -1.00
N ILE A 69 -5.55 -6.09 -1.01
CA ILE A 69 -6.18 -6.89 0.06
C ILE A 69 -5.52 -6.59 1.40
N ILE A 70 -4.18 -6.61 1.46
CA ILE A 70 -3.43 -6.36 2.70
C ILE A 70 -3.68 -4.94 3.20
N THR A 71 -3.72 -3.95 2.30
CA THR A 71 -4.06 -2.56 2.65
C THR A 71 -5.44 -2.48 3.31
N ILE A 72 -6.46 -3.10 2.71
CA ILE A 72 -7.82 -3.11 3.25
C ILE A 72 -7.85 -3.77 4.64
N VAL A 73 -7.13 -4.89 4.81
CA VAL A 73 -7.03 -5.61 6.08
C VAL A 73 -6.36 -4.75 7.15
N ILE A 74 -5.24 -4.09 6.83
CA ILE A 74 -4.52 -3.16 7.71
C ILE A 74 -5.47 -2.05 8.18
N ILE A 75 -6.15 -1.38 7.25
CA ILE A 75 -7.09 -0.30 7.55
C ILE A 75 -8.18 -0.79 8.51
N LYS A 76 -8.80 -1.94 8.23
CA LYS A 76 -9.85 -2.54 9.08
C LYS A 76 -9.33 -2.87 10.49
N ILE A 77 -8.13 -3.44 10.61
CA ILE A 77 -7.54 -3.80 11.91
C ILE A 77 -7.28 -2.54 12.74
N PHE A 78 -6.68 -1.51 12.15
CA PHE A 78 -6.35 -0.28 12.89
C PHE A 78 -7.60 0.53 13.27
N PHE A 79 -8.65 0.50 12.45
CA PHE A 79 -9.96 1.03 12.84
C PHE A 79 -10.56 0.28 14.04
N LYS A 80 -10.53 -1.06 14.04
CA LYS A 80 -11.00 -1.87 15.18
C LYS A 80 -10.21 -1.60 16.46
N LYS A 81 -8.91 -1.35 16.34
CA LYS A 81 -8.03 -0.97 17.46
C LYS A 81 -8.16 0.51 17.88
N LYS A 82 -9.14 1.25 17.35
CA LYS A 82 -9.36 2.69 17.57
C LYS A 82 -8.17 3.58 17.16
N ARG A 83 -7.23 3.08 16.35
CA ARG A 83 -6.07 3.82 15.84
C ARG A 83 -6.36 4.45 14.47
N ARG A 84 -7.39 5.30 14.43
CA ARG A 84 -7.93 5.89 13.19
C ARG A 84 -6.91 6.69 12.38
N PHE A 85 -5.93 7.34 13.01
CA PHE A 85 -4.97 8.19 12.29
C PHE A 85 -4.00 7.35 11.45
N ILE A 86 -3.68 6.11 11.86
CA ILE A 86 -2.94 5.16 11.02
C ILE A 86 -3.74 4.84 9.76
N SER A 87 -5.01 4.47 9.92
CA SER A 87 -5.89 4.16 8.79
C SER A 87 -6.06 5.35 7.83
N ILE A 88 -6.19 6.56 8.36
CA ILE A 88 -6.27 7.79 7.55
C ILE A 88 -4.95 8.02 6.80
N GLY A 89 -3.80 7.90 7.47
CA GLY A 89 -2.48 8.03 6.83
C GLY A 89 -2.29 7.03 5.69
N SER A 90 -2.71 5.78 5.90
CA SER A 90 -2.67 4.74 4.86
C SER A 90 -3.59 5.03 3.67
N LEU A 91 -4.78 5.60 3.90
CA LEU A 91 -5.68 6.01 2.82
C LEU A 91 -5.11 7.18 2.01
N VAL A 92 -4.56 8.18 2.70
CA VAL A 92 -3.94 9.36 2.07
C VAL A 92 -2.73 8.97 1.24
N ALA A 93 -1.94 7.99 1.72
CA ALA A 93 -0.81 7.44 0.97
C ALA A 93 -1.20 6.87 -0.39
N ILE A 94 -2.41 6.36 -0.56
CA ILE A 94 -2.92 5.85 -1.84
C ILE A 94 -3.67 6.94 -2.62
N GLY A 95 -4.50 7.72 -1.93
CA GLY A 95 -5.35 8.73 -2.55
C GLY A 95 -4.56 9.85 -3.22
N ILE A 96 -3.50 10.37 -2.60
CA ILE A 96 -2.71 11.47 -3.16
C ILE A 96 -2.04 11.07 -4.49
N PRO A 97 -1.30 9.95 -4.59
CA PRO A 97 -0.74 9.51 -5.86
C PRO A 97 -1.79 9.28 -6.95
N LEU A 98 -2.95 8.72 -6.62
CA LEU A 98 -4.02 8.49 -7.60
C LEU A 98 -4.59 9.81 -8.14
N LEU A 99 -4.79 10.80 -7.26
CA LEU A 99 -5.24 12.13 -7.67
C LEU A 99 -4.20 12.84 -8.55
N LEU A 100 -2.91 12.70 -8.22
CA LEU A 100 -1.82 13.22 -9.04
C LEU A 100 -1.76 12.55 -10.41
N LEU A 101 -1.89 11.22 -10.48
CA LEU A 101 -1.93 10.49 -11.75
C LEU A 101 -3.10 10.94 -12.61
N GLY A 102 -4.30 11.04 -12.06
CA GLY A 102 -5.48 11.52 -12.79
C GLY A 102 -5.34 12.97 -13.25
N ALA A 103 -4.74 13.85 -12.42
CA ALA A 103 -4.46 15.23 -12.83
C ALA A 103 -3.42 15.31 -13.96
N CYS A 104 -2.38 14.48 -13.91
CA CYS A 104 -1.37 14.40 -14.96
C CYS A 104 -1.97 13.89 -16.28
N GLU A 105 -2.80 12.84 -16.26
CA GLU A 105 -3.47 12.35 -17.47
C GLU A 105 -4.38 13.41 -18.10
N LEU A 106 -5.10 14.20 -17.30
CA LEU A 106 -5.92 15.30 -17.82
C LEU A 106 -5.09 16.44 -18.45
N MET A 107 -3.89 16.70 -17.93
CA MET A 107 -3.02 17.77 -18.43
C MET A 107 -2.20 17.38 -19.66
N PHE A 108 -1.75 16.12 -19.75
CA PHE A 108 -0.82 15.67 -20.80
C PHE A 108 -1.45 14.70 -21.81
N GLY A 109 -2.59 14.10 -21.48
CA GLY A 109 -3.34 13.19 -22.35
C GLY A 109 -4.46 13.86 -23.13
N GLY A 110 -4.71 15.15 -22.90
CA GLY A 110 -5.57 16.01 -23.72
C GLY A 110 -4.81 16.59 -24.90
#